data_AF-A0A924KL58-F1
#
_entry.id   AF-A0A924KL58-F1
#
_cell.length_a   1.000
_cell.length_b   1.000
_cell.length_c   1.000
_cell.angle_alpha   90.00
_cell.angle_beta   90.00
_cell.angle_gamma   90.00
#
_symmetry.space_group_name_H-M   'P 1'
#
loop_
_entity.id
_entity.type
_entity.pdbx_description
1 polymer ?
#
loop_
_entity_poly.entity_id
_entity_poly.type
_entity_poly.pdbx_seq_one_letter_code
_entity_poly.pdbx_strand_id
1 'polypeptide(L)'
;YDDLATMGYAHETLVLNGDPERTEAHLPMIHIAFSNLKTWLLGTHHGVSHQHLQAYLNEFVFRFNRRFYPMTAFNSALGLVANATAPTYEMLYSGEWSHPKT
;
A
#
# COMPACT_ATOMS: atom_id res chain seq x y z
N TYR A 1 -2.72 3.60 -15.49
CA TYR A 1 -1.58 4.28 -16.15
C TYR A 1 -1.75 4.25 -17.66
N ASP A 2 -2.40 3.23 -18.21
CA ASP A 2 -2.60 3.08 -19.66
C ASP A 2 -3.37 4.23 -20.32
N ASP A 3 -4.34 4.84 -19.61
CA ASP A 3 -5.13 5.95 -20.14
C ASP A 3 -4.44 7.33 -20.07
N LEU A 4 -3.26 7.43 -19.43
CA LEU A 4 -2.55 8.71 -19.26
C LEU A 4 -1.98 9.24 -20.57
N ALA A 5 -1.54 8.32 -21.44
CA ALA A 5 -1.07 8.68 -22.77
C ALA A 5 -2.19 9.32 -23.61
N THR A 6 -3.41 8.81 -23.47
CA THR A 6 -4.62 9.32 -24.13
C THR A 6 -5.02 10.71 -23.63
N MET A 7 -4.62 11.06 -22.41
CA MET A 7 -4.79 12.40 -21.81
C MET A 7 -3.63 13.36 -22.15
N GLY A 8 -2.69 12.94 -23.00
CA GLY A 8 -1.56 13.77 -23.45
C GLY A 8 -0.36 13.80 -22.51
N TYR A 9 -0.32 12.96 -21.47
CA TYR A 9 0.84 12.85 -20.59
C TYR A 9 1.89 11.92 -21.19
N ALA A 10 3.11 12.44 -21.40
CA ALA A 10 4.26 11.64 -21.78
C ALA A 10 4.83 10.91 -20.55
N HIS A 11 4.99 9.60 -20.65
CA HIS A 11 5.66 8.82 -19.62
C HIS A 11 7.17 8.83 -19.87
N GLU A 12 7.91 9.56 -19.03
CA GLU A 12 9.38 9.53 -19.03
C GLU A 12 9.88 8.43 -18.10
N THR A 13 10.57 7.45 -18.66
CA THR A 13 11.17 6.36 -17.87
C THR A 13 12.54 6.76 -17.36
N LEU A 14 12.75 6.58 -16.05
CA LEU A 14 14.05 6.78 -15.41
C LEU A 14 14.58 5.42 -14.92
N VAL A 15 15.66 4.96 -15.53
CA VAL A 15 16.33 3.71 -15.13
C VAL A 15 17.40 4.02 -14.08
N LEU A 16 17.16 3.61 -12.85
CA LEU A 16 18.10 3.81 -11.74
C LEU A 16 19.19 2.73 -11.67
N ASN A 17 18.92 1.50 -12.09
CA ASN A 17 19.85 0.36 -12.14
C ASN A 17 20.76 0.16 -10.90
N GLY A 18 20.26 0.49 -9.70
CA GLY A 18 21.04 0.36 -8.46
C GLY A 18 22.11 1.44 -8.25
N ASP A 19 22.16 2.48 -9.10
CA ASP A 19 23.05 3.62 -8.96
C ASP A 19 22.64 4.48 -7.74
N PRO A 20 23.48 4.57 -6.69
CA PRO A 20 23.14 5.33 -5.48
C PRO A 20 23.00 6.82 -5.73
N GLU A 21 23.86 7.43 -6.56
CA GLU A 21 23.84 8.88 -6.81
C GLU A 21 22.57 9.28 -7.56
N ARG A 22 22.19 8.51 -8.58
CA ARG A 22 20.94 8.73 -9.31
C ARG A 22 19.72 8.46 -8.44
N THR A 23 19.76 7.43 -7.60
CA THR A 23 18.66 7.13 -6.68
C THR A 23 18.48 8.25 -5.66
N GLU A 24 19.56 8.78 -5.10
CA GLU A 24 19.51 9.90 -4.18
C GLU A 24 19.04 11.19 -4.86
N ALA A 25 19.48 11.47 -6.09
CA ALA A 25 19.06 12.64 -6.85
C ALA A 25 17.56 12.64 -7.18
N HIS A 26 16.98 11.47 -7.52
CA HIS A 26 15.60 11.38 -7.97
C HIS A 26 14.63 10.88 -6.90
N LEU A 27 15.10 10.14 -5.90
CA LEU A 27 14.32 9.56 -4.79
C LEU A 27 15.04 9.74 -3.44
N PRO A 28 15.31 11.00 -3.01
CA PRO A 28 16.21 11.30 -1.88
C PRO A 28 15.80 10.68 -0.54
N MET A 29 14.56 10.22 -0.38
CA MET A 29 14.05 9.66 0.88
C MET A 29 13.65 8.18 0.80
N ILE A 30 14.00 7.48 -0.29
CA ILE A 30 13.54 6.10 -0.49
C ILE A 30 14.05 5.14 0.59
N HIS A 31 15.28 5.34 1.06
CA HIS A 31 15.87 4.56 2.13
C HIS A 31 15.11 4.75 3.47
N ILE A 32 14.58 5.94 3.74
CA ILE A 32 13.75 6.22 4.93
C ILE A 32 12.42 5.49 4.80
N ALA A 33 11.79 5.52 3.63
CA ALA A 33 10.54 4.79 3.38
C ALA A 33 10.72 3.28 3.63
N PHE A 34 11.82 2.69 3.12
CA PHE A 34 12.12 1.27 3.35
C PHE A 34 12.44 0.94 4.80
N SER A 35 13.22 1.78 5.49
CA SER A 35 13.49 1.60 6.92
C SER A 35 12.20 1.63 7.73
N ASN A 36 11.31 2.59 7.46
CA ASN A 36 10.01 2.68 8.13
C ASN A 36 9.10 1.49 7.84
N LEU A 37 9.07 1.00 6.60
CA LEU A 37 8.32 -0.21 6.26
C LEU A 37 8.82 -1.41 7.05
N LYS A 38 10.14 -1.63 7.10
CA LYS A 38 10.73 -2.74 7.86
C LYS A 38 10.40 -2.65 9.35
N THR A 39 10.57 -1.47 9.96
CA THR A 39 10.24 -1.24 11.37
C THR A 39 8.75 -1.46 11.65
N TRP A 40 7.87 -0.96 10.77
CA TRP A 40 6.42 -1.15 10.91
C TRP A 40 6.02 -2.63 10.81
N LEU A 41 6.57 -3.37 9.84
CA LEU A 41 6.29 -4.79 9.68
C LEU A 41 6.71 -5.59 10.93
N LEU A 42 7.92 -5.35 11.43
CA LEU A 42 8.46 -6.02 12.61
C LEU A 42 7.71 -5.65 13.91
N GLY A 43 7.23 -4.41 14.02
CA GLY A 43 6.55 -3.94 15.22
C GLY A 43 5.06 -4.28 15.27
N THR A 44 4.39 -4.38 14.12
CA THR A 44 2.93 -4.54 14.04
C THR A 44 2.52 -6.00 13.88
N HIS A 45 3.27 -6.78 13.12
CA HIS A 45 2.90 -8.15 12.78
C HIS A 45 3.79 -9.16 13.49
N HIS A 46 3.18 -10.17 14.09
CA HIS A 46 3.93 -11.28 14.69
C HIS A 46 4.70 -12.10 13.65
N GLY A 47 4.20 -12.15 12.42
CA GLY A 47 4.85 -12.77 11.27
C GLY A 47 4.32 -12.19 9.97
N VAL A 48 5.16 -12.20 8.94
CA VAL A 48 4.85 -11.68 7.60
C VAL A 48 4.96 -12.82 6.60
N SER A 49 3.86 -13.11 5.89
CA SER A 49 3.82 -14.14 4.85
C SER A 49 3.74 -13.51 3.46
N HIS A 50 4.37 -14.14 2.47
CA HIS A 50 4.28 -13.73 1.07
C HIS A 50 2.84 -13.77 0.55
N GLN A 51 1.99 -14.64 1.09
CA GLN A 51 0.56 -14.74 0.73
C GLN A 51 -0.19 -13.41 0.91
N HIS A 52 0.23 -12.57 1.86
CA HIS A 52 -0.44 -11.32 2.20
C HIS A 52 0.41 -10.09 1.91
N LEU A 53 1.49 -10.23 1.13
CA LEU A 53 2.46 -9.16 0.90
C LEU A 53 1.80 -7.88 0.39
N GLN A 54 0.90 -7.98 -0.59
CA GLN A 54 0.21 -6.82 -1.14
C GLN A 54 -0.67 -6.12 -0.11
N ALA A 55 -1.34 -6.89 0.77
CA ALA A 55 -2.16 -6.32 1.84
C ALA A 55 -1.31 -5.54 2.84
N TYR A 56 -0.15 -6.07 3.26
CA TYR A 56 0.77 -5.35 4.14
C TYR A 56 1.28 -4.04 3.50
N LEU A 57 1.64 -4.08 2.21
CA LEU A 57 2.11 -2.89 1.50
C LEU A 57 1.01 -1.84 1.36
N ASN A 58 -0.21 -2.26 1.02
CA ASN A 58 -1.37 -1.37 0.92
C ASN A 58 -1.65 -0.69 2.26
N GLU A 59 -1.62 -1.44 3.36
CA GLU A 59 -1.81 -0.89 4.71
C GLU A 59 -0.69 0.08 5.11
N PHE A 60 0.57 -0.28 4.86
CA PHE A 60 1.70 0.60 5.12
C PHE A 60 1.56 1.92 4.37
N VAL A 61 1.28 1.88 3.06
CA VAL A 61 1.12 3.09 2.24
C VAL A 61 -0.06 3.93 2.74
N PHE A 62 -1.18 3.30 3.10
CA PHE A 62 -2.34 3.99 3.65
C PHE A 62 -1.99 4.76 4.93
N ARG A 63 -1.32 4.09 5.89
CA ARG A 63 -0.91 4.68 7.17
C ARG A 63 0.16 5.74 6.98
N PHE A 64 1.21 5.42 6.22
CA PHE A 64 2.38 6.29 6.03
C PHE A 64 2.00 7.63 5.38
N ASN A 65 1.16 7.60 4.34
CA ASN A 65 0.72 8.80 3.63
C ASN A 65 -0.26 9.67 4.43
N ARG A 66 -0.92 9.10 5.46
CA ARG A 66 -1.91 9.80 6.30
C ARG A 66 -1.46 10.00 7.75
N ARG A 67 -0.21 9.71 8.07
CA ARG A 67 0.33 9.66 9.45
C ARG A 67 0.16 10.95 10.26
N PHE A 68 0.04 12.10 9.59
CA PHE A 68 -0.13 13.39 10.25
C PHE A 68 -1.59 13.82 10.41
N TYR A 69 -2.54 13.07 9.85
CA TYR A 69 -3.96 13.42 9.78
C TYR A 69 -4.84 12.25 10.25
N PRO A 70 -4.85 11.95 11.55
CA PRO A 70 -5.52 10.75 12.08
C PRO A 70 -7.02 10.73 11.79
N MET A 71 -7.70 11.88 11.86
CA MET A 71 -9.13 11.96 11.55
C MET A 71 -9.42 11.72 10.07
N THR A 72 -8.54 12.19 9.18
CA THR A 72 -8.66 11.91 7.74
C THR A 72 -8.43 10.43 7.44
N ALA A 73 -7.47 9.80 8.11
CA ALA A 73 -7.24 8.36 8.01
C ALA A 73 -8.47 7.58 8.48
N PHE A 74 -9.03 7.94 9.64
CA PHE A 74 -10.24 7.32 10.17
C PHE A 74 -11.42 7.45 9.21
N ASN A 75 -11.72 8.67 8.75
CA ASN A 75 -12.83 8.92 7.82
C ASN A 75 -12.64 8.20 6.48
N SER A 76 -11.40 8.13 5.97
CA SER A 76 -11.08 7.38 4.75
C SER A 76 -11.36 5.89 4.93
N ALA A 77 -10.89 5.30 6.03
CA ALA A 77 -11.11 3.89 6.34
C ALA A 77 -12.60 3.60 6.53
N LEU A 78 -13.31 4.44 7.28
CA LEU A 78 -14.75 4.31 7.48
C LEU A 78 -15.52 4.39 6.16
N GLY A 79 -15.18 5.34 5.29
CA GLY A 79 -15.78 5.47 3.97
C GLY A 79 -15.53 4.26 3.07
N LEU A 80 -14.32 3.68 3.10
CA LEU A 80 -14.02 2.44 2.36
C LEU A 80 -14.84 1.27 2.89
N VAL A 81 -14.87 1.07 4.21
CA VAL A 81 -15.58 -0.04 4.85
C VAL A 81 -17.10 0.08 4.65
N ALA A 82 -17.66 1.29 4.74
CA ALA A 82 -19.09 1.52 4.53
C ALA A 82 -19.56 1.19 3.10
N ASN A 83 -18.67 1.24 2.12
CA ASN A 83 -18.96 0.91 0.72
C ASN A 83 -18.44 -0.49 0.32
N ALA A 84 -17.77 -1.19 1.22
CA ALA A 84 -17.26 -2.52 0.96
C ALA A 84 -18.36 -3.57 1.18
N THR A 85 -18.44 -4.55 0.27
CA THR A 85 -19.25 -5.75 0.50
C THR A 85 -18.53 -6.62 1.54
N ALA A 86 -18.99 -6.56 2.78
CA ALA A 86 -18.46 -7.40 3.85
C ALA A 86 -19.01 -8.83 3.75
N PRO A 87 -18.20 -9.86 4.01
CA PRO A 87 -18.70 -11.21 4.15
C PRO A 87 -19.63 -11.31 5.37
N THR A 88 -20.64 -12.16 5.27
CA THR A 88 -21.42 -12.55 6.45
C THR A 88 -20.59 -13.44 7.36
N TYR A 89 -21.01 -13.56 8.62
CA TYR A 89 -20.40 -14.50 9.57
C TYR A 89 -20.33 -15.91 8.97
N GLU A 90 -21.43 -16.40 8.40
CA GLU A 90 -21.50 -17.72 7.78
C GLU A 90 -20.47 -17.89 6.65
N MET A 91 -20.34 -16.92 5.74
CA MET A 91 -19.37 -16.95 4.65
C MET A 91 -17.91 -17.02 5.11
N LEU A 92 -17.58 -16.42 6.27
CA LEU A 92 -16.23 -16.47 6.83
C LEU A 92 -15.87 -17.87 7.37
N TYR A 93 -16.83 -18.60 7.94
CA TYR A 93 -16.58 -19.91 8.54
C TYR A 93 -16.87 -21.07 7.58
N SER A 94 -17.70 -20.88 6.56
CA SER A 94 -17.95 -21.89 5.52
C SER A 94 -16.75 -22.09 4.59
N GLY A 95 -15.82 -21.11 4.54
CA GLY A 95 -14.69 -21.12 3.60
C GLY A 95 -15.06 -20.71 2.18
N GLU A 96 -16.33 -20.33 1.94
CA GLU A 96 -16.82 -19.86 0.64
C GLU A 96 -16.39 -18.43 0.34
N TRP A 97 -16.01 -17.65 1.36
CA TRP A 97 -15.53 -16.30 1.15
C TRP A 97 -14.16 -16.29 0.46
N SER A 98 -14.16 -15.84 -0.78
CA SER A 98 -12.93 -15.48 -1.48
C SER A 98 -12.63 -14.02 -1.23
N HIS A 99 -11.52 -13.74 -0.52
CA HIS A 99 -11.07 -12.36 -0.37
C HIS A 99 -10.80 -11.77 -1.76
N PRO A 100 -11.38 -10.61 -2.13
CA PRO A 100 -11.06 -9.96 -3.39
C PRO A 100 -9.54 -9.79 -3.44
N LYS A 101 -8.92 -10.33 -4.50
CA LYS A 101 -7.47 -10.28 -4.67
C LYS A 101 -7.05 -8.81 -4.67
N THR A 102 -6.38 -8.39 -3.60
CA THR A 102 -5.70 -7.09 -3.48
C THR A 102 -4.44 -7.07 -4.31
#